data_AF-A0A356FZD3-F1
#
_entry.id   AF-A0A356FZD3-F1
#
_cell.length_a   1.000
_cell.length_b   1.000
_cell.length_c   1.000
_cell.angle_alpha   90.00
_cell.angle_beta   90.00
_cell.angle_gamma   90.00
#
_symmetry.space_group_name_H-M   'P 1'
#
loop_
_entity.id
_entity.type
_entity.pdbx_description
1 polymer ?
#
loop_
_entity_poly.entity_id
_entity_poly.type
_entity_poly.pdbx_seq_one_letter_code
_entity_poly.pdbx_strand_id
1 'polypeptide(L)' 'RQISTPVIVSGGISSLQDLRDCAKLNVPNITGVITGRALYENAFTVAEALSVLKGEEP' A
#
# COMPACT_ATOMS: atom_id res chain seq x y z
N ARG A 1 5.37 0.17 -22.67
CA ARG A 1 6.82 0.18 -22.33
C ARG A 1 6.93 -0.21 -20.86
N GLN A 2 7.61 -1.31 -20.53
CA GLN A 2 7.81 -1.74 -19.15
C GLN A 2 9.14 -1.15 -18.64
N ILE A 3 9.14 -0.58 -17.44
CA ILE A 3 10.34 -0.05 -16.79
C ILE A 3 10.76 -1.00 -15.67
N SER A 4 12.06 -1.28 -15.57
CA SER A 4 12.61 -2.16 -14.52
C SER A 4 12.96 -1.41 -13.24
N THR A 5 12.91 -0.08 -13.27
CA THR A 5 13.19 0.77 -12.11
C THR A 5 12.16 0.49 -11.00
N PRO A 6 12.59 0.30 -9.75
CA PRO A 6 11.69 0.25 -8.59
C PRO A 6 10.77 1.47 -8.55
N VAL A 7 9.48 1.23 -8.34
CA VAL A 7 8.43 2.24 -8.28
C VAL A 7 7.76 2.17 -6.92
N ILE A 8 7.54 3.34 -6.34
CA ILE A 8 6.74 3.51 -5.15
C ILE A 8 5.42 4.15 -5.58
N VAL A 9 4.30 3.55 -5.19
CA VAL A 9 2.98 4.12 -5.43
C VAL A 9 2.80 5.30 -4.49
N SER A 10 2.66 6.51 -5.04
CA SER A 10 2.61 7.75 -4.27
C SER A 10 1.19 8.31 -4.22
N GLY A 11 0.43 7.95 -3.18
CA GLY A 11 -0.87 8.53 -2.87
C GLY A 11 -2.09 7.80 -3.46
N GLY A 12 -3.27 8.11 -2.91
CA GLY A 12 -4.55 7.48 -3.27
C GLY A 12 -5.02 6.37 -2.32
N ILE A 13 -4.20 5.99 -1.34
CA ILE A 13 -4.58 5.00 -0.31
C ILE A 13 -5.42 5.68 0.77
N SER A 14 -6.67 5.27 0.88
CA SER A 14 -7.66 5.76 1.86
C SER A 14 -8.09 4.69 2.85
N SER A 15 -7.88 3.41 2.52
CA SER A 15 -8.32 2.27 3.31
C SER A 15 -7.30 1.11 3.29
N LEU A 16 -7.45 0.16 4.21
CA LEU A 16 -6.70 -1.10 4.19
C LEU A 16 -7.00 -1.93 2.93
N GLN A 17 -8.18 -1.75 2.33
CA GLN A 17 -8.55 -2.44 1.09
C GLN A 17 -7.70 -1.96 -0.09
N ASP A 18 -7.45 -0.65 -0.18
CA ASP A 18 -6.58 -0.08 -1.22
C ASP A 18 -5.16 -0.68 -1.16
N LEU A 19 -4.65 -0.95 0.06
CA LEU A 19 -3.37 -1.63 0.25
C LEU A 19 -3.40 -3.08 -0.25
N ARG A 20 -4.47 -3.83 0.05
CA ARG A 20 -4.66 -5.20 -0.45
C ARG A 20 -4.72 -5.23 -1.97
N ASP A 21 -5.46 -4.31 -2.56
CA ASP A 21 -5.63 -4.26 -4.00
C ASP A 21 -4.33 -3.83 -4.69
N CYS A 22 -3.57 -2.89 -4.11
CA CYS A 22 -2.22 -2.57 -4.56
C CYS A 22 -1.30 -3.79 -4.53
N ALA A 23 -1.29 -4.55 -3.43
CA ALA A 23 -0.47 -5.76 -3.31
C ALA A 23 -0.86 -6.84 -4.35
N LYS A 24 -2.14 -6.90 -4.75
CA LYS A 24 -2.65 -7.84 -5.76
C LYS A 24 -2.34 -7.45 -7.21
N LEU A 25 -1.95 -6.20 -7.49
CA LEU A 25 -1.63 -5.76 -8.86
C LEU A 25 -0.48 -6.56 -9.49
N ASN A 26 0.31 -7.29 -8.68
CA ASN A 26 1.39 -8.19 -9.11
C ASN A 26 2.34 -7.53 -10.11
N VAL A 27 2.59 -6.24 -9.91
CA VAL A 27 3.51 -5.45 -10.73
C VAL A 27 4.91 -5.63 -10.14
N PRO A 28 5.83 -6.30 -10.83
CA PRO A 28 7.08 -6.77 -10.24
C PRO A 28 8.02 -5.63 -9.83
N ASN A 29 7.84 -4.43 -10.39
CA ASN A 29 8.64 -3.27 -10.05
C ASN A 29 7.99 -2.35 -9.01
N ILE A 30 6.81 -2.66 -8.47
CA ILE A 30 6.26 -1.91 -7.32
C ILE A 30 6.88 -2.45 -6.03
N THR A 31 7.59 -1.58 -5.30
CA THR A 31 8.32 -1.98 -4.09
C THR A 31 7.76 -1.35 -2.81
N GLY A 32 6.74 -0.50 -2.92
CA GLY A 32 6.14 0.13 -1.76
C GLY A 32 5.06 1.14 -2.09
N VAL A 33 4.49 1.74 -1.05
CA VAL A 33 3.44 2.75 -1.13
C VAL A 33 3.69 3.87 -0.13
N ILE A 34 3.28 5.09 -0.47
CA ILE A 34 3.28 6.25 0.43
C ILE A 34 1.83 6.62 0.72
N THR A 35 1.47 6.61 2.00
CA THR A 35 0.18 7.09 2.50
C THR A 35 0.39 8.14 3.60
N GLY A 36 -0.42 9.19 3.56
CA GLY A 36 -0.33 10.31 4.50
C GLY A 36 -1.70 10.62 5.10
N ARG A 37 -2.59 11.21 4.30
CA ARG A 37 -3.92 11.65 4.74
C ARG A 37 -4.69 10.60 5.53
N ALA A 38 -4.70 9.35 5.06
CA ALA A 38 -5.39 8.25 5.75
C ALA A 38 -4.87 7.99 7.17
N LEU A 39 -3.56 8.19 7.41
CA LEU A 39 -2.97 8.08 8.74
C LEU A 39 -3.35 9.28 9.61
N TYR A 40 -3.34 10.50 9.05
CA TYR A 40 -3.75 11.71 9.77
C TYR A 40 -5.24 11.71 10.15
N GLU A 41 -6.09 11.14 9.31
CA GLU A 41 -7.53 10.99 9.53
C GLU A 41 -7.88 9.74 10.37
N ASN A 42 -6.87 8.99 10.84
CA ASN A 42 -7.04 7.74 11.61
C ASN A 42 -7.90 6.69 10.89
N ALA A 43 -7.85 6.62 9.56
CA ALA A 43 -8.55 5.60 8.79
C ALA A 43 -8.00 4.18 9.07
N PHE A 44 -6.71 4.10 9.40
CA PHE A 44 -6.00 2.92 9.90
C PHE A 44 -4.65 3.34 10.51
N THR A 45 -4.02 2.45 11.25
CA THR A 45 -2.68 2.60 11.80
C THR A 45 -1.62 2.00 10.89
N VAL A 46 -0.36 2.43 11.08
CA VAL A 46 0.79 1.82 10.40
C VAL A 46 0.89 0.32 10.71
N ALA A 47 0.53 -0.10 11.92
CA ALA A 47 0.56 -1.51 12.32
C ALA A 47 -0.47 -2.35 11.54
N GLU A 48 -1.71 -1.86 11.40
CA GLU A 48 -2.75 -2.53 10.61
C GLU A 48 -2.35 -2.59 9.13
N ALA A 49 -1.80 -1.50 8.58
CA ALA A 49 -1.32 -1.47 7.20
C ALA A 49 -0.22 -2.52 6.96
N LEU A 50 0.74 -2.64 7.88
CA LEU A 50 1.80 -3.65 7.80
C LEU A 50 1.25 -5.07 7.92
N SER A 51 0.32 -5.32 8.83
CA SER A 51 -0.30 -6.64 9.02
C SER A 51 -0.99 -7.09 7.73
N VAL A 52 -1.79 -6.21 7.13
CA VAL A 52 -2.46 -6.48 5.86
C VAL A 52 -1.48 -6.75 4.71
N LEU A 53 -0.38 -6.00 4.63
CA LEU A 53 0.64 -6.21 3.60
C LEU A 53 1.47 -7.50 3.81
N LYS A 54 1.55 -8.00 5.04
CA LYS A 54 2.15 -9.30 5.38
C LYS A 54 1.20 -10.48 5.18
N GLY A 55 -0.08 -10.22 4.89
CA GLY A 55 -1.12 -11.25 4.80
C GLY A 55 -1.64 -11.72 6.17
N GLU A 56 -1.42 -10.93 7.21
CA GLU A 56 -1.95 -11.15 8.55
C GLU A 56 -3.35 -10.49 8.66
N GLU A 57 -4.25 -11.08 9.43
CA GLU A 57 -5.51 -10.42 9.80
C GLU A 57 -5.23 -9.35 10.86
N PRO A 58 -5.61 -8.08 10.63
CA PRO A 58 -5.39 -6.98 11.58
C PRO A 58 -6.28 -7.07 12.82
#